data_AF-A0A3S1J537-F1
#
_entry.id   AF-A0A3S1J537-F1
#
_cell.length_a   1.000
_cell.length_b   1.000
_cell.length_c   1.000
_cell.angle_alpha   90.00
_cell.angle_beta   90.00
_cell.angle_gamma   90.00
#
_symmetry.space_group_name_H-M   'P 1'
#
loop_
_entity.id
_entity.type
_entity.pdbx_description
1 polymer ?
#
loop_
_entity_poly.entity_id
_entity_poly.type
_entity_poly.pdbx_seq_one_letter_code
_entity_poly.pdbx_strand_id
1 'polypeptide(L)'
;FMAVRAAVRAHVTATQIEEGSADSGGLIAEARSYFELARTLLQARPPRLIAIGGLSGSGKTAVAEALAAHVGAPPGARIVESDRIRKAMHGVPAETKLPDRAYQPEVSDRVYREMARRAGLILAEGGSVVADAVFD
;
A
#
# COMPACT_ATOMS: atom_id res chain seq x y z
N PHE A 1 -1.26 2.39 -15.43
CA PHE A 1 -2.50 3.21 -15.37
C PHE A 1 -2.27 4.62 -14.81
N MET A 2 -1.74 4.80 -13.59
CA MET A 2 -1.56 6.14 -12.99
C MET A 2 -0.63 7.06 -13.80
N ALA A 3 0.51 6.55 -14.30
CA ALA A 3 1.42 7.33 -15.13
C ALA A 3 0.74 7.89 -16.40
N VAL A 4 -0.07 7.06 -17.07
CA VAL A 4 -0.84 7.47 -18.25
C VAL A 4 -1.86 8.55 -17.90
N ARG A 5 -2.60 8.41 -16.79
CA ARG A 5 -3.54 9.43 -16.35
C ARG A 5 -2.85 10.75 -16.00
N ALA A 6 -1.71 10.69 -15.34
CA ALA A 6 -0.90 11.86 -15.03
C ALA A 6 -0.43 12.53 -16.34
N ALA A 7 0.09 11.77 -17.31
CA ALA A 7 0.51 12.31 -18.61
C ALA A 7 -0.66 12.93 -19.39
N VAL A 8 -1.84 12.30 -19.41
CA VAL A 8 -3.04 12.84 -20.06
C VAL A 8 -3.49 14.12 -19.37
N ARG A 9 -3.50 14.19 -18.03
CA ARG A 9 -3.81 15.43 -17.30
C ARG A 9 -2.83 16.54 -17.64
N ALA A 10 -1.53 16.24 -17.63
CA ALA A 10 -0.50 17.19 -18.01
C ALA A 10 -0.75 17.76 -19.42
N HIS A 11 -1.09 16.90 -20.38
CA HIS A 11 -1.36 17.30 -21.76
C HIS A 11 -2.62 18.17 -21.87
N VAL A 12 -3.74 17.74 -21.28
CA VAL A 12 -5.01 18.50 -21.33
C VAL A 12 -4.86 19.87 -20.67
N THR A 13 -4.22 19.93 -19.49
CA THR A 13 -3.95 21.21 -18.81
C THR A 13 -3.03 22.10 -19.65
N ALA A 14 -2.07 21.53 -20.39
CA ALA A 14 -1.22 22.30 -21.30
C ALA A 14 -2.00 22.91 -22.46
N THR A 15 -2.91 22.15 -23.08
CA THR A 15 -3.78 22.66 -24.17
C THR A 15 -4.68 23.80 -23.71
N GLN A 16 -5.21 23.75 -22.48
CA GLN A 16 -6.03 24.82 -21.91
C GLN A 16 -5.28 26.17 -21.79
N ILE A 17 -3.95 26.13 -21.61
CA ILE A 17 -3.11 27.33 -21.58
C ILE A 17 -3.03 27.97 -22.96
N GLU A 18 -2.87 27.14 -24.01
CA GLU A 18 -2.82 27.60 -25.41
C GLU A 18 -4.14 28.25 -25.85
N GLU A 19 -5.27 27.79 -25.29
CA GLU A 19 -6.60 28.33 -25.56
C GLU A 19 -6.93 29.65 -24.82
N GLY A 20 -6.00 30.21 -24.04
CA GLY A 20 -6.08 31.59 -23.54
C GLY A 20 -6.78 31.78 -22.18
N SER A 21 -6.66 30.82 -21.26
CA SER A 21 -7.19 30.93 -19.90
C SER A 21 -6.58 32.10 -19.09
N ALA A 22 -7.38 32.76 -18.25
CA ALA A 22 -6.96 33.91 -17.43
C ALA A 22 -5.98 33.58 -16.27
N ASP A 23 -5.77 32.30 -15.94
CA ASP A 23 -4.81 31.82 -14.94
C ASP A 23 -3.71 30.94 -15.55
N SER A 24 -3.00 31.47 -16.55
CA SER A 24 -1.92 30.72 -17.22
C SER A 24 -0.83 30.27 -16.24
N GLY A 25 -0.57 31.02 -15.17
CA GLY A 25 0.48 30.70 -14.20
C GLY A 25 0.18 29.45 -13.38
N GLY A 26 -1.02 29.35 -12.80
CA GLY A 26 -1.46 28.16 -12.06
C GLY A 26 -1.50 26.91 -12.92
N LEU A 27 -2.04 27.03 -14.15
CA LEU A 27 -2.15 25.92 -15.08
C LEU A 27 -0.79 25.42 -15.59
N ILE A 28 0.18 26.31 -15.83
CA ILE A 28 1.56 25.89 -16.18
C ILE A 28 2.15 25.03 -15.05
N ALA A 29 2.01 25.47 -13.79
CA ALA A 29 2.53 24.74 -12.64
C ALA A 29 1.84 23.36 -12.48
N GLU A 30 0.53 23.30 -12.67
CA GLU A 30 -0.24 22.06 -12.60
C GLU A 30 0.14 21.07 -13.73
N ALA A 31 0.21 21.54 -14.98
CA ALA A 31 0.61 20.71 -16.12
C ALA A 31 2.01 20.09 -15.90
N ARG A 32 2.97 20.89 -15.45
CA ARG A 32 4.33 20.43 -15.12
C ARG A 32 4.33 19.43 -13.96
N SER A 33 3.56 19.68 -12.91
CA SER A 33 3.42 18.77 -11.77
C SER A 33 2.91 17.40 -12.19
N TYR A 34 1.88 17.33 -13.03
CA TYR A 34 1.39 16.06 -13.55
C TYR A 34 2.38 15.36 -14.49
N PHE A 35 3.14 16.12 -15.29
CA PHE A 35 4.17 15.55 -16.15
C PHE A 35 5.30 14.92 -15.33
N GLU A 36 5.78 15.62 -14.30
CA GLU A 36 6.79 15.07 -13.37
C GLU A 36 6.26 13.89 -12.56
N LEU A 37 4.99 13.92 -12.17
CA LEU A 37 4.33 12.78 -11.54
C LEU A 37 4.32 11.56 -12.49
N ALA A 38 3.98 11.76 -13.78
CA ALA A 38 4.00 10.69 -14.77
C ALA A 38 5.41 10.09 -14.91
N ARG A 39 6.45 10.93 -14.99
CA ARG A 39 7.85 10.49 -15.02
C ARG A 39 8.23 9.70 -13.77
N THR A 40 7.88 10.21 -12.58
CA THR A 40 8.16 9.56 -11.30
C THR A 40 7.48 8.18 -11.21
N LEU A 41 6.24 8.07 -11.69
CA LEU A 41 5.47 6.82 -11.68
C LEU A 41 6.01 5.76 -12.66
N LEU A 42 6.81 6.15 -13.65
CA LEU A 42 7.46 5.23 -14.59
C LEU A 42 8.82 4.72 -14.07
N GLN A 43 9.36 5.29 -13.00
CA GLN A 43 10.61 4.82 -12.42
C GLN A 43 10.41 3.45 -11.76
N ALA A 44 11.21 2.47 -12.19
CA ALA A 44 11.25 1.18 -11.54
C ALA A 44 11.75 1.33 -10.09
N ARG A 45 11.00 0.77 -9.13
CA ARG A 45 11.41 0.68 -7.73
C ARG A 45 11.39 -0.78 -7.31
N PRO A 46 12.47 -1.29 -6.70
CA PRO A 46 12.50 -2.68 -6.27
C PRO A 46 11.43 -2.92 -5.18
N PRO A 47 10.73 -4.07 -5.21
CA PRO A 47 9.83 -4.49 -4.15
C PRO A 47 10.52 -4.52 -2.79
N ARG A 48 9.79 -4.15 -1.74
CA ARG A 48 10.28 -4.18 -0.36
C ARG A 48 9.30 -4.92 0.53
N LEU A 49 9.83 -5.73 1.44
CA LEU A 49 9.11 -6.29 2.57
C LEU A 49 9.57 -5.58 3.85
N ILE A 50 8.63 -5.08 4.63
CA ILE A 50 8.88 -4.57 5.98
C ILE A 50 8.04 -5.40 6.94
N ALA A 51 8.69 -6.05 7.90
CA ALA A 51 8.01 -6.77 8.97
C ALA A 51 7.97 -5.89 10.24
N ILE A 52 6.79 -5.74 10.83
CA ILE A 52 6.57 -5.01 12.08
C ILE A 52 6.11 -6.01 13.13
N GLY A 53 6.94 -6.18 14.17
CA GLY A 53 6.71 -7.06 15.30
C GLY A 53 6.43 -6.30 16.60
N GLY A 54 5.87 -7.00 17.60
CA GLY A 54 5.63 -6.42 18.93
C GLY A 54 4.28 -6.81 19.56
N LEU A 55 4.14 -6.55 20.86
CA LEU A 55 2.98 -6.96 21.66
C LEU A 55 1.66 -6.32 21.19
N SER A 56 0.54 -6.93 21.55
CA SER A 56 -0.78 -6.33 21.31
C SER A 56 -0.90 -4.97 22.00
N GLY A 57 -1.47 -3.98 21.31
CA GLY A 57 -1.61 -2.61 21.83
C GLY A 57 -0.35 -1.72 21.74
N SER A 58 0.77 -2.19 21.19
CA SER A 58 2.01 -1.39 21.07
C SER A 58 2.04 -0.38 19.92
N GLY A 59 0.93 -0.17 19.22
CA GLY A 59 0.84 0.79 18.11
C GLY A 59 1.34 0.30 16.74
N LYS A 60 1.59 -1.01 16.55
CA LYS A 60 2.07 -1.57 15.27
C LYS A 60 1.23 -1.19 14.06
N THR A 61 -0.09 -1.33 14.18
CA THR A 61 -1.02 -1.02 13.10
C THR A 61 -0.97 0.46 12.72
N ALA A 62 -0.86 1.37 13.70
CA ALA A 62 -0.70 2.80 13.43
C ALA A 62 0.60 3.08 12.66
N VAL A 63 1.70 2.42 13.04
CA VAL A 63 2.98 2.53 12.30
C VAL A 63 2.86 1.92 10.90
N ALA A 64 2.21 0.76 10.76
CA ALA A 64 2.02 0.09 9.48
C ALA A 64 1.22 0.95 8.51
N GLU A 65 0.12 1.55 8.96
CA GLU A 65 -0.73 2.44 8.16
C GLU A 65 0.00 3.73 7.76
N ALA A 66 0.73 4.35 8.67
CA ALA A 66 1.53 5.55 8.37
C ALA A 66 2.68 5.24 7.40
N LEU A 67 3.28 4.05 7.51
CA LEU A 67 4.42 3.66 6.70
C LEU A 67 4.02 3.21 5.30
N ALA A 68 2.89 2.52 5.14
CA ALA A 68 2.52 1.82 3.90
C ALA A 68 2.60 2.70 2.65
N ALA A 69 2.06 3.93 2.71
CA ALA A 69 2.05 4.87 1.58
C ALA A 69 3.47 5.29 1.11
N HIS A 70 4.48 5.11 1.95
CA HIS A 70 5.86 5.56 1.72
C HIS A 70 6.81 4.45 1.25
N VAL A 71 6.31 3.22 1.08
CA VAL A 71 7.15 2.05 0.79
C VAL A 71 6.91 1.54 -0.64
N GLY A 72 7.98 1.52 -1.44
CA GLY A 72 7.97 0.97 -2.80
C GLY A 72 7.48 1.94 -3.87
N ALA A 73 6.93 1.36 -4.95
CA ALA A 73 6.26 2.11 -5.99
C ALA A 73 4.88 2.61 -5.52
N PRO A 74 4.42 3.80 -5.96
CA PRO A 74 3.06 4.25 -5.69
C PRO A 74 2.01 3.20 -6.10
N PRO A 75 0.91 3.04 -5.35
CA PRO A 75 0.46 3.89 -4.24
C PRO A 75 1.12 3.59 -2.88
N GLY A 76 2.11 2.69 -2.84
CA GLY A 76 2.76 2.24 -1.61
C GLY A 76 2.62 0.73 -1.42
N ALA A 77 3.04 0.26 -0.25
CA ALA A 77 2.97 -1.14 0.13
C ALA A 77 1.57 -1.58 0.55
N ARG A 78 1.26 -2.85 0.32
CA ARG A 78 0.08 -3.51 0.87
C ARG A 78 0.36 -3.96 2.29
N ILE A 79 -0.57 -3.70 3.19
CA ILE A 79 -0.50 -4.19 4.56
C ILE A 79 -1.10 -5.60 4.61
N VAL A 80 -0.34 -6.54 5.20
CA VAL A 80 -0.77 -7.91 5.44
C VAL A 80 -0.69 -8.15 6.94
N GLU A 81 -1.85 -8.30 7.59
CA GLU A 81 -1.96 -8.35 9.05
C GLU A 81 -2.38 -9.74 9.53
N SER A 82 -1.72 -10.24 10.58
CA SER A 82 -2.00 -11.60 11.08
C SER A 82 -3.39 -11.72 11.68
N ASP A 83 -3.87 -10.69 12.39
CA ASP A 83 -5.19 -10.68 12.99
C ASP A 83 -6.31 -10.66 11.93
N ARG A 84 -6.16 -9.87 10.85
CA ARG A 84 -7.10 -9.89 9.72
C ARG A 84 -7.13 -11.24 9.01
N ILE A 85 -5.97 -11.86 8.80
CA ILE A 85 -5.89 -13.19 8.22
C ILE A 85 -6.58 -14.22 9.14
N ARG A 86 -6.28 -14.16 10.44
CA ARG A 86 -6.88 -15.05 11.45
C ARG A 86 -8.41 -14.95 11.42
N LYS A 87 -8.97 -13.74 11.42
CA LYS A 87 -10.43 -13.51 11.33
C LYS A 87 -11.02 -14.01 10.02
N ALA A 88 -10.36 -13.75 8.89
CA ALA A 88 -10.78 -14.27 7.60
C ALA A 88 -10.81 -15.81 7.56
N MET A 89 -9.81 -16.48 8.15
CA MET A 89 -9.79 -17.94 8.26
C MET A 89 -10.90 -18.52 9.14
N HIS A 90 -11.43 -17.72 10.07
CA HIS A 90 -12.61 -18.06 10.88
C HIS A 90 -13.93 -17.62 10.25
N GLY A 91 -13.91 -17.00 9.05
CA GLY A 91 -15.12 -16.56 8.36
C GLY A 91 -15.85 -15.39 9.04
N VAL A 92 -15.13 -14.58 9.82
CA VAL A 92 -15.71 -13.45 10.56
C VAL A 92 -15.17 -12.09 10.10
N PRO A 93 -15.94 -11.00 10.28
CA PRO A 93 -15.46 -9.63 10.03
C PRO A 93 -14.22 -9.25 10.86
N ALA A 94 -13.47 -8.25 10.39
CA ALA A 94 -12.22 -7.79 11.01
C ALA A 94 -12.42 -7.20 12.41
N GLU A 95 -13.62 -6.77 12.76
CA GLU A 95 -13.99 -6.17 14.03
C GLU A 95 -14.41 -7.23 15.06
N THR A 96 -14.57 -8.49 14.64
CA THR A 96 -15.07 -9.57 15.49
C THR A 96 -13.99 -10.05 16.44
N LYS A 97 -14.28 -10.07 17.74
CA LYS A 97 -13.39 -10.70 18.74
C LYS A 97 -13.43 -12.22 18.57
N LEU A 98 -12.26 -12.82 18.42
CA LEU A 98 -12.11 -14.27 18.33
C LEU A 98 -11.92 -14.88 19.73
N PRO A 99 -12.33 -16.15 19.93
CA PRO A 99 -12.03 -16.90 21.15
C PRO A 99 -10.55 -17.30 21.22
N ASP A 100 -10.03 -17.58 22.42
CA ASP A 100 -8.61 -17.90 22.66
C ASP A 100 -8.08 -19.08 21.84
N ARG A 101 -8.96 -20.05 21.53
CA ARG A 101 -8.63 -21.18 20.63
C ARG A 101 -8.13 -20.73 19.24
N ALA A 102 -8.52 -19.54 18.79
CA ALA A 102 -8.05 -18.98 17.54
C ALA A 102 -6.58 -18.52 17.59
N TYR A 103 -5.99 -18.40 18.77
CA TYR A 103 -4.61 -17.96 19.00
C TYR A 103 -3.68 -19.11 19.41
N GLN A 104 -4.16 -20.35 19.35
CA GLN A 104 -3.32 -21.54 19.58
C GLN A 104 -2.16 -21.62 18.57
N PRO A 105 -1.00 -22.19 18.96
CA PRO A 105 0.19 -22.27 18.12
C PRO A 105 -0.08 -22.83 16.71
N GLU A 106 -0.87 -23.89 16.61
CA GLU A 106 -1.20 -24.54 15.32
C GLU A 106 -2.06 -23.64 14.41
N VAL A 107 -2.85 -22.74 15.01
CA VAL A 107 -3.58 -21.72 14.25
C VAL A 107 -2.64 -20.61 13.83
N SER A 108 -1.78 -20.12 14.73
CA SER A 108 -0.77 -19.10 14.42
C SER A 108 0.18 -19.52 13.31
N ASP A 109 0.66 -20.76 13.30
CA ASP A 109 1.49 -21.30 12.21
C ASP A 109 0.78 -21.28 10.85
N ARG A 110 -0.52 -21.59 10.83
CA ARG A 110 -1.31 -21.50 9.60
C ARG A 110 -1.50 -20.05 9.15
N VAL A 111 -1.73 -19.14 10.09
CA VAL A 111 -1.85 -17.70 9.81
C VAL A 111 -0.52 -17.14 9.27
N TYR A 112 0.61 -17.48 9.86
CA TYR A 112 1.93 -17.02 9.41
C TYR A 112 2.31 -17.60 8.04
N ARG A 113 1.98 -18.87 7.76
CA ARG A 113 2.14 -19.43 6.40
C ARG A 113 1.29 -18.70 5.37
N GLU A 114 0.04 -18.40 5.69
CA GLU A 114 -0.84 -17.66 4.79
C GLU A 114 -0.37 -16.20 4.59
N MET A 115 0.14 -15.56 5.64
CA MET A 115 0.77 -14.24 5.57
C MET A 115 1.98 -14.27 4.63
N ALA A 116 2.89 -15.22 4.82
CA ALA A 116 4.08 -15.37 3.98
C ALA A 116 3.70 -15.64 2.52
N ARG A 117 2.69 -16.48 2.28
CA ARG A 117 2.17 -16.75 0.93
C ARG A 117 1.64 -15.49 0.26
N ARG A 118 0.80 -14.71 0.95
CA ARG A 118 0.25 -13.44 0.43
C ARG A 118 1.37 -12.43 0.15
N ALA A 119 2.30 -12.28 1.08
CA ALA A 119 3.44 -11.38 0.92
C ALA A 119 4.30 -11.77 -0.29
N GLY A 120 4.61 -13.06 -0.43
CA GLY A 120 5.37 -13.60 -1.56
C GLY A 120 4.72 -13.32 -2.92
N LEU A 121 3.40 -13.52 -3.03
CA LEU A 121 2.67 -13.19 -4.26
C LEU A 121 2.75 -11.71 -4.62
N ILE A 122 2.61 -10.81 -3.64
CA ILE A 122 2.69 -9.36 -3.89
C ILE A 122 4.10 -8.97 -4.34
N LEU A 123 5.13 -9.50 -3.69
CA LEU A 123 6.53 -9.24 -4.03
C LEU A 123 6.89 -9.75 -5.42
N ALA A 124 6.42 -10.94 -5.78
CA ALA A 124 6.64 -11.54 -7.10
C ALA A 124 6.06 -10.69 -8.25
N GLU A 125 4.93 -10.02 -8.00
CA GLU A 125 4.28 -9.11 -8.95
C GLU A 125 4.84 -7.67 -8.90
N GLY A 126 5.97 -7.45 -8.23
CA GLY A 126 6.62 -6.14 -8.16
C GLY A 126 6.06 -5.18 -7.10
N GLY A 127 5.13 -5.63 -6.26
CA GLY A 127 4.53 -4.85 -5.19
C GLY A 127 5.33 -4.91 -3.88
N SER A 128 5.20 -3.89 -3.04
CA SER A 128 5.78 -3.88 -1.69
C SER A 128 4.76 -4.31 -0.63
N VAL A 129 5.27 -4.81 0.51
CA VAL A 129 4.46 -5.35 1.60
C VAL A 129 4.93 -4.81 2.94
N VAL A 130 3.96 -4.45 3.80
CA VAL A 130 4.16 -4.29 5.24
C VAL A 130 3.45 -5.47 5.93
N ALA A 131 4.20 -6.36 6.55
CA ALA A 131 3.68 -7.48 7.33
C ALA A 131 3.59 -7.08 8.81
N ASP A 132 2.38 -6.98 9.34
CA ASP A 132 2.13 -6.63 10.76
C ASP A 132 1.66 -7.87 11.53
N ALA A 133 2.47 -8.27 12.49
CA ALA A 133 2.18 -9.38 13.38
C ALA A 133 2.82 -9.18 14.75
N VAL A 134 2.47 -10.05 15.70
CA VAL A 134 3.21 -10.13 16.96
C VAL A 134 4.59 -10.75 16.72
N PHE A 135 4.66 -11.79 15.87
CA PHE A 135 5.84 -12.63 15.65
C PHE A 135 6.34 -13.27 16.96
N ASP A 136 5.38 -13.83 17.70
CA ASP A 136 5.54 -14.65 18.90
C ASP A 136 5.57 -16.16 18.60
#